data_AF-A0A960V9Z8-F1
#
_entry.id   AF-A0A960V9Z8-F1
#
_cell.length_a   1.000
_cell.length_b   1.000
_cell.length_c   1.000
_cell.angle_alpha   90.00
_cell.angle_beta   90.00
_cell.angle_gamma   90.00
#
_symmetry.space_group_name_H-M   'P 1'
#
loop_
_entity.id
_entity.type
_entity.pdbx_description
1 polymer ?
#
loop_
_entity_poly.entity_id
_entity_poly.type
_entity_poly.pdbx_seq_one_letter_code
_entity_poly.pdbx_strand_id
1 'polypeptide(L)'
;MTDKVSEIKEICKTESNLAYFDSVFPDFPDLTPREIKQIKYFAKSKLKEIIDLLKTFKDAPEDEINSGIISIWIELRSEWIRYNAVNNYNMVINGVASSLSVLKSGFVSYLIGKIETYISEDKLEKLNDIMTKVQYNQLDD
;
A
#
# COMPACT_ATOMS: atom_id res chain seq x y z
N MET A 1 9.72 6.36 21.33
CA MET A 1 9.70 4.88 21.19
C MET A 1 8.30 4.37 20.91
N THR A 2 7.31 4.75 21.73
CA THR A 2 5.84 4.67 21.50
C THR A 2 5.33 5.50 20.30
N ASP A 3 6.24 6.10 19.54
CA ASP A 3 5.95 7.20 18.62
C ASP A 3 5.53 6.65 17.25
N LYS A 4 6.40 5.87 16.58
CA LYS A 4 6.13 5.28 15.26
C LYS A 4 4.79 4.52 15.17
N VAL A 5 4.51 3.67 16.16
CA VAL A 5 3.27 2.89 16.21
C VAL A 5 2.05 3.81 16.36
N SER A 6 2.18 4.88 17.14
CA SER A 6 1.10 5.86 17.34
C SER A 6 0.92 6.74 16.09
N GLU A 7 2.02 7.16 15.47
CA GLU A 7 2.03 7.97 14.24
C GLU A 7 1.41 7.21 13.06
N ILE A 8 1.78 5.94 12.83
CA ILE A 8 1.18 5.13 11.77
C ILE A 8 -0.30 4.86 12.06
N LYS A 9 -0.69 4.64 13.32
CA LYS A 9 -2.11 4.53 13.70
C LYS A 9 -2.87 5.83 13.39
N GLU A 10 -2.26 6.98 13.61
CA GLU A 10 -2.89 8.27 13.35
C GLU A 10 -3.03 8.55 11.86
N ILE A 11 -2.05 8.17 11.04
CA ILE A 11 -2.19 8.14 9.58
C ILE A 11 -3.41 7.28 9.23
N CYS A 12 -3.47 6.04 9.70
CA CYS A 12 -4.56 5.15 9.32
C CYS A 12 -5.94 5.65 9.76
N LYS A 13 -6.05 6.32 10.91
CA LYS A 13 -7.29 6.97 11.35
C LYS A 13 -7.65 8.15 10.47
N THR A 14 -6.70 9.02 10.17
CA THR A 14 -6.91 10.19 9.32
C THR A 14 -7.41 9.77 7.95
N GLU A 15 -6.77 8.76 7.36
CA GLU A 15 -7.12 8.23 6.04
C GLU A 15 -8.43 7.44 6.03
N SER A 16 -8.96 7.03 7.18
CA SER A 16 -10.21 6.27 7.26
C SER A 16 -11.45 7.07 6.82
N ASN A 17 -11.32 8.41 6.77
CA ASN A 17 -12.33 9.30 6.22
C ASN A 17 -12.44 9.18 4.68
N LEU A 18 -11.43 8.59 4.03
CA LEU A 18 -11.35 8.38 2.58
C LEU A 18 -11.49 9.66 1.75
N ALA A 19 -11.20 10.84 2.31
CA ALA A 19 -11.37 12.13 1.65
C ALA A 19 -10.55 12.25 0.35
N TYR A 20 -9.39 11.56 0.30
CA TYR A 20 -8.58 11.42 -0.91
C TYR A 20 -9.39 10.93 -2.12
N PHE A 21 -10.30 9.97 -1.93
CA PHE A 21 -11.07 9.44 -3.04
C PHE A 21 -12.07 10.45 -3.59
N ASP A 22 -12.62 11.32 -2.74
CA ASP A 22 -13.59 12.32 -3.18
C ASP A 22 -12.93 13.38 -4.08
N SER A 23 -11.63 13.64 -3.92
CA SER A 23 -10.87 14.52 -4.84
C SER A 23 -10.41 13.82 -6.12
N VAL A 24 -10.32 12.49 -6.15
CA VAL A 24 -9.75 11.73 -7.28
C VAL A 24 -10.83 11.14 -8.19
N PHE A 25 -12.01 10.79 -7.67
CA PHE A 25 -13.09 10.25 -8.49
C PHE A 25 -13.52 11.10 -9.70
N PRO A 26 -13.47 12.46 -9.66
CA PRO A 26 -13.76 13.26 -10.84
C PRO A 26 -12.88 12.93 -12.06
N ASP A 27 -11.66 12.42 -11.85
CA ASP A 27 -10.73 12.03 -12.92
C ASP A 27 -11.04 10.66 -13.52
N PHE A 28 -11.98 9.91 -12.93
CA PHE A 28 -12.40 8.56 -13.35
C PHE A 28 -13.93 8.51 -13.57
N PRO A 29 -14.43 9.20 -14.61
CA PRO A 29 -15.87 9.36 -14.84
C PRO A 29 -16.59 8.04 -15.20
N ASP A 30 -15.84 6.99 -15.55
CA ASP A 30 -16.35 5.67 -15.91
C ASP A 30 -16.61 4.76 -14.70
N LEU A 31 -16.23 5.17 -13.49
CA LEU A 31 -16.46 4.39 -12.28
C LEU A 31 -17.96 4.23 -11.99
N THR A 32 -18.39 2.99 -11.89
CA THR A 32 -19.73 2.68 -11.43
C THR A 32 -19.88 2.92 -9.92
N PRO A 33 -21.10 3.17 -9.43
CA PRO A 33 -21.36 3.23 -7.98
C PRO A 33 -20.92 1.97 -7.22
N ARG A 34 -20.91 0.82 -7.88
CA ARG A 34 -20.40 -0.45 -7.32
C ARG A 34 -18.89 -0.39 -7.13
N GLU A 35 -18.15 0.07 -8.12
CA GLU A 35 -16.69 0.17 -8.07
C GLU A 35 -16.25 1.22 -7.04
N ILE A 36 -16.96 2.35 -6.94
CA ILE A 36 -16.75 3.34 -5.88
C ILE A 36 -16.89 2.70 -4.49
N LYS A 37 -17.93 1.89 -4.27
CA LYS A 37 -18.09 1.15 -3.01
C LYS A 37 -16.95 0.14 -2.80
N GLN A 38 -16.52 -0.55 -3.86
CA GLN A 38 -15.45 -1.54 -3.78
C GLN A 38 -14.10 -0.91 -3.41
N ILE A 39 -13.72 0.22 -4.02
CA ILE A 39 -12.47 0.90 -3.69
C ILE A 39 -12.50 1.48 -2.27
N LYS A 40 -13.64 2.06 -1.85
CA LYS A 40 -13.80 2.56 -0.48
C LYS A 40 -13.73 1.42 0.55
N TYR A 41 -14.34 0.27 0.27
CA TYR A 41 -14.24 -0.91 1.13
C TYR A 41 -12.80 -1.45 1.18
N PHE A 42 -12.15 -1.58 0.03
CA PHE A 42 -10.75 -2.00 -0.08
C PHE A 42 -9.84 -1.13 0.79
N ALA A 43 -9.94 0.20 0.66
CA ALA A 43 -9.13 1.13 1.43
C ALA A 43 -9.37 0.99 2.94
N LYS A 44 -10.62 0.90 3.38
CA LYS A 44 -10.95 0.68 4.80
C LYS A 44 -10.39 -0.63 5.34
N SER A 45 -10.51 -1.71 4.57
CA SER A 45 -9.96 -3.01 4.98
C SER A 45 -8.44 -2.96 5.12
N LYS A 46 -7.74 -2.34 4.16
CA LYS A 46 -6.27 -2.18 4.23
C LYS A 46 -5.83 -1.36 5.45
N LEU A 47 -6.46 -0.21 5.68
CA LEU A 47 -6.17 0.62 6.85
C LEU A 47 -6.43 -0.14 8.16
N LYS A 48 -7.52 -0.91 8.22
CA LYS A 48 -7.87 -1.73 9.38
C LYS A 48 -6.84 -2.84 9.63
N GLU A 49 -6.41 -3.56 8.59
CA GLU A 49 -5.39 -4.61 8.69
C GLU A 49 -4.08 -4.05 9.28
N ILE A 50 -3.62 -2.90 8.78
CA ILE A 50 -2.44 -2.20 9.30
C ILE A 50 -2.65 -1.83 10.78
N ILE A 51 -3.79 -1.23 11.13
CA ILE A 51 -4.12 -0.88 12.51
C ILE A 51 -4.11 -2.10 13.42
N ASP A 52 -4.68 -3.21 12.98
CA ASP A 52 -4.79 -4.43 13.77
C ASP A 52 -3.42 -5.08 14.02
N LEU A 53 -2.54 -5.11 13.01
CA LEU A 53 -1.15 -5.51 13.19
C LEU A 53 -0.42 -4.57 14.16
N LEU A 54 -0.58 -3.25 14.02
CA LEU A 54 0.05 -2.29 14.95
C LEU A 54 -0.49 -2.37 16.39
N LYS A 55 -1.64 -3.00 16.63
CA LYS A 55 -2.11 -3.27 18.01
C LYS A 55 -1.35 -4.43 18.66
N THR A 56 -0.79 -5.36 17.88
CA THR A 56 -0.04 -6.49 18.44
C THR A 56 1.32 -6.06 18.96
N PHE A 57 1.88 -4.94 18.48
CA PHE A 57 3.16 -4.39 18.93
C PHE A 57 3.07 -3.50 20.17
N LYS A 58 1.94 -3.54 20.90
CA LYS A 58 1.83 -2.80 22.16
C LYS A 58 2.87 -3.37 23.12
N ASP A 59 3.82 -2.53 23.53
CA ASP A 59 4.92 -2.88 24.44
C ASP A 59 5.98 -3.84 23.83
N ALA A 60 5.97 -4.03 22.50
CA ALA A 60 6.97 -4.84 21.81
C ALA A 60 8.34 -4.13 21.73
N PRO A 61 9.46 -4.90 21.69
CA PRO A 61 10.79 -4.37 21.38
C PRO A 61 10.87 -3.61 20.05
N GLU A 62 11.80 -2.67 19.94
CA GLU A 62 11.92 -1.80 18.76
C GLU A 62 12.27 -2.57 17.47
N ASP A 63 13.09 -3.63 17.57
CA ASP A 63 13.44 -4.51 16.47
C ASP A 63 12.23 -5.30 15.95
N GLU A 64 11.33 -5.74 16.83
CA GLU A 64 10.06 -6.36 16.44
C GLU A 64 9.13 -5.36 15.74
N ILE A 65 9.02 -4.14 16.26
CA ILE A 65 8.24 -3.06 15.63
C ILE A 65 8.78 -2.77 14.22
N ASN A 66 10.10 -2.60 14.09
CA ASN A 66 10.73 -2.34 12.81
C ASN A 66 10.52 -3.50 11.82
N SER A 67 10.57 -4.75 12.31
CA SER A 67 10.27 -5.93 11.49
C SER A 67 8.81 -5.94 11.04
N GLY A 68 7.87 -5.57 11.91
CA GLY A 68 6.45 -5.44 11.58
C GLY A 68 6.18 -4.37 10.51
N ILE A 69 6.82 -3.21 10.62
CA ILE A 69 6.73 -2.14 9.61
C ILE A 69 7.26 -2.62 8.26
N ILE A 70 8.36 -3.37 8.25
CA ILE A 70 8.91 -3.95 7.02
C ILE A 70 7.97 -4.98 6.42
N SER A 71 7.35 -5.84 7.23
CA SER A 71 6.35 -6.80 6.75
C SER A 71 5.18 -6.09 6.07
N ILE A 72 4.65 -5.02 6.67
CA ILE A 72 3.61 -4.19 6.04
C ILE A 72 4.09 -3.63 4.70
N TRP A 73 5.31 -3.10 4.65
CA TRP A 73 5.88 -2.56 3.41
C TRP A 73 5.99 -3.65 2.32
N ILE A 74 6.46 -4.85 2.66
CA ILE A 74 6.59 -5.98 1.71
C ILE A 74 5.22 -6.40 1.17
N GLU A 75 4.20 -6.49 2.04
CA GLU A 75 2.83 -6.83 1.64
C GLU A 75 2.26 -5.79 0.66
N LEU A 76 2.39 -4.50 1.00
CA LEU A 76 1.96 -3.40 0.15
C LEU A 76 2.72 -3.39 -1.19
N ARG A 77 4.04 -3.61 -1.17
CA ARG A 77 4.87 -3.63 -2.39
C ARG A 77 4.50 -4.80 -3.29
N SER A 78 4.27 -5.98 -2.72
CA SER A 78 3.81 -7.16 -3.48
C SER A 78 2.44 -6.91 -4.12
N GLU A 79 1.52 -6.29 -3.37
CA GLU A 79 0.21 -5.91 -3.89
C GLU A 79 0.32 -4.85 -5.01
N TRP A 80 1.22 -3.88 -4.87
CA TRP A 80 1.52 -2.89 -5.91
C TRP A 80 2.05 -3.53 -7.19
N ILE A 81 2.98 -4.48 -7.10
CA ILE A 81 3.52 -5.21 -8.26
C ILE A 81 2.38 -5.91 -9.00
N ARG A 82 1.50 -6.59 -8.26
CA ARG A 82 0.33 -7.27 -8.84
C ARG A 82 -0.59 -6.31 -9.59
N TYR A 83 -0.95 -5.16 -8.99
CA TYR A 83 -1.82 -4.20 -9.67
C TYR A 83 -1.17 -3.60 -10.91
N ASN A 84 0.13 -3.28 -10.86
CA ASN A 84 0.83 -2.77 -12.04
C ASN A 84 0.93 -3.79 -13.16
N ALA A 85 1.17 -5.07 -12.83
CA ALA A 85 1.14 -6.14 -13.83
C ALA A 85 -0.23 -6.22 -14.53
N VAL A 86 -1.33 -6.15 -13.76
CA VAL A 86 -2.69 -6.14 -14.30
C VAL A 86 -2.96 -4.89 -15.15
N ASN A 87 -2.56 -3.71 -14.68
CA ASN A 87 -2.77 -2.44 -15.38
C ASN A 87 -2.00 -2.41 -16.71
N ASN A 88 -0.72 -2.81 -16.68
CA ASN A 88 0.13 -2.86 -17.86
C ASN A 88 -0.39 -3.87 -18.88
N TYR A 89 -0.79 -5.07 -18.44
CA TYR A 89 -1.37 -6.07 -19.33
C TYR A 89 -2.67 -5.59 -19.99
N ASN A 90 -3.58 -5.00 -19.22
CA ASN A 90 -4.82 -4.45 -19.77
C ASN A 90 -4.56 -3.28 -20.73
N MET A 91 -3.59 -2.41 -20.43
CA MET A 91 -3.20 -1.34 -21.33
C MET A 91 -2.69 -1.89 -22.68
N VAL A 92 -1.87 -2.95 -22.65
CA VAL A 92 -1.34 -3.58 -23.86
C VAL A 92 -2.44 -4.29 -24.68
N ILE A 93 -3.33 -5.03 -24.02
CA ILE A 93 -4.32 -5.87 -24.71
C ILE A 93 -5.57 -5.09 -25.13
N ASN A 94 -6.06 -4.18 -24.28
CA ASN A 94 -7.33 -3.49 -24.47
C ASN A 94 -7.16 -1.99 -24.81
N GLY A 95 -5.94 -1.46 -24.77
CA GLY A 95 -5.67 -0.03 -24.95
C GLY A 95 -6.08 0.85 -23.78
N VAL A 96 -6.61 0.26 -22.70
CA VAL A 96 -7.07 0.96 -21.49
C VAL A 96 -6.82 0.11 -20.25
N ALA A 97 -6.43 0.74 -19.15
CA ALA A 97 -6.37 0.10 -17.83
C ALA A 97 -7.73 0.22 -17.12
N SER A 98 -8.05 -0.73 -16.25
CA SER A 98 -9.25 -0.65 -15.40
C SER A 98 -9.11 0.47 -14.37
N SER A 99 -10.01 1.45 -14.38
CA SER A 99 -10.07 2.56 -13.41
C SER A 99 -10.05 2.09 -11.96
N LEU A 100 -10.80 1.04 -11.64
CA LEU A 100 -10.78 0.45 -10.30
C LEU A 100 -9.39 -0.08 -9.91
N SER A 101 -8.70 -0.76 -10.83
CA SER A 101 -7.36 -1.31 -10.58
C SER A 101 -6.31 -0.21 -10.44
N VAL A 102 -6.40 0.84 -11.27
CA VAL A 102 -5.55 2.03 -11.19
C VAL A 102 -5.70 2.72 -9.83
N LEU A 103 -6.94 2.92 -9.36
CA LEU A 103 -7.19 3.52 -8.06
C LEU A 103 -6.70 2.66 -6.90
N LYS A 104 -6.83 1.34 -6.99
CA LYS A 104 -6.24 0.42 -6.00
C LYS A 104 -4.71 0.56 -5.96
N SER A 105 -4.04 0.55 -7.12
CA SER A 105 -2.58 0.78 -7.16
C SER A 105 -2.18 2.16 -6.64
N GLY A 106 -2.96 3.21 -6.93
CA GLY A 106 -2.71 4.56 -6.44
C GLY A 106 -2.80 4.63 -4.92
N PHE A 107 -3.85 4.06 -4.33
CA PHE A 107 -4.01 3.99 -2.89
C PHE A 107 -2.90 3.17 -2.20
N VAL A 108 -2.49 2.04 -2.79
CA VAL A 108 -1.36 1.25 -2.26
C VAL A 108 -0.05 2.04 -2.35
N SER A 109 0.19 2.75 -3.47
CA SER A 109 1.38 3.61 -3.62
C SER A 109 1.41 4.72 -2.57
N TYR A 110 0.26 5.31 -2.27
CA TYR A 110 0.11 6.30 -1.21
C TYR A 110 0.51 5.72 0.15
N LEU A 111 0.00 4.54 0.51
CA LEU A 111 0.36 3.89 1.78
C LEU A 111 1.84 3.50 1.84
N ILE A 112 2.42 3.01 0.74
CA ILE A 112 3.87 2.73 0.66
C ILE A 112 4.65 3.98 1.02
N GLY A 113 4.38 5.12 0.38
CA GLY A 113 5.09 6.37 0.65
C GLY A 113 4.95 6.86 2.10
N LYS A 114 3.84 6.53 2.78
CA LYS A 114 3.68 6.80 4.22
C LYS A 114 4.46 5.83 5.10
N ILE A 115 4.55 4.56 4.74
CA ILE A 115 5.28 3.55 5.52
C ILE A 115 6.79 3.72 5.38
N GLU A 116 7.26 4.12 4.20
CA GLU A 116 8.68 4.34 3.91
C GLU A 116 9.33 5.40 4.81
N THR A 117 8.56 6.38 5.32
CA THR A 117 9.10 7.39 6.25
C THR A 117 9.55 6.81 7.59
N TYR A 118 9.20 5.56 7.89
CA TYR A 118 9.55 4.87 9.14
C TYR A 118 10.67 3.84 8.97
N ILE A 119 11.15 3.64 7.74
CA ILE A 119 12.23 2.72 7.38
C ILE A 119 13.47 3.57 7.06
N SER A 120 14.64 3.18 7.58
CA SER A 120 15.88 3.89 7.26
C SER A 120 16.22 3.74 5.78
N GLU A 121 16.81 4.77 5.19
CA GLU A 121 17.12 4.83 3.76
C GLU A 121 17.97 3.65 3.28
N ASP A 122 19.02 3.29 4.03
CA ASP A 122 19.90 2.16 3.74
C ASP A 122 19.16 0.81 3.70
N LYS A 123 18.12 0.68 4.52
CA LYS A 123 17.30 -0.53 4.60
C LYS A 123 16.27 -0.55 3.49
N LEU A 124 15.68 0.60 3.18
CA LEU A 124 14.74 0.77 2.08
C LEU A 124 15.40 0.48 0.73
N GLU A 125 16.65 0.91 0.53
CA GLU A 125 17.44 0.60 -0.67
C GLU A 125 17.59 -0.92 -0.85
N LYS A 126 18.02 -1.63 0.20
CA LYS A 126 18.16 -3.11 0.19
C LYS A 126 16.84 -3.81 -0.08
N LEU A 127 15.75 -3.35 0.55
CA LEU A 127 14.42 -3.92 0.34
C LEU A 127 13.93 -3.71 -1.11
N ASN A 128 14.19 -2.54 -1.69
CA ASN A 128 13.86 -2.25 -3.08
C ASN A 128 14.67 -3.10 -4.07
N ASP A 129 15.97 -3.31 -3.82
CA ASP A 129 16.80 -4.22 -4.62
C ASP A 129 16.23 -5.64 -4.59
N ILE A 130 15.93 -6.17 -3.40
CA ILE A 130 15.31 -7.49 -3.24
C ILE A 130 13.99 -7.59 -4.01
N MET A 131 13.08 -6.63 -3.82
CA MET A 131 11.78 -6.66 -4.49
C MET A 131 11.88 -6.54 -6.02
N THR A 132 12.88 -5.79 -6.51
CA THR A 132 13.18 -5.70 -7.95
C THR A 132 13.64 -7.06 -8.48
N LYS A 133 14.58 -7.72 -7.79
CA LYS A 133 15.06 -9.05 -8.16
C LYS A 133 13.94 -10.09 -8.12
N VAL A 134 13.08 -10.07 -7.10
CA VAL A 134 11.89 -10.94 -7.02
C VAL A 134 10.95 -10.68 -8.20
N GLN A 135 10.67 -9.42 -8.52
CA GLN A 135 9.75 -9.05 -9.62
C GLN A 135 10.23 -9.56 -10.98
N TYR A 136 11.54 -9.52 -11.24
CA TYR A 136 12.12 -9.91 -12.52
C TYR A 136 12.74 -11.31 -12.51
N ASN A 137 12.54 -12.08 -11.45
CA ASN A 137 13.12 -13.41 -11.27
C ASN A 137 14.66 -13.42 -11.46
N GLN A 138 15.34 -12.44 -10.85
CA GLN A 138 16.79 -12.25 -10.84
C GLN A 138 17.40 -12.56 -9.47
N LEU A 139 16.82 -13.50 -8.73
CA LEU A 139 17.44 -13.99 -7.50
C LEU A 139 18.63 -14.85 -7.92
N ASP A 140 19.84 -14.45 -7.53
CA ASP A 140 21.05 -15.24 -7.73
C ASP A 140 20.85 -16.63 -7.10
N ASP A 141 21.22 -17.69 -7.83
CA ASP A 141 21.16 -19.10 -7.39
C ASP A 141 22.02 -19.37 -6.14
#